data_AF-A0A0A9G3B4-F1
#
_entry.id   AF-A0A0A9G3B4-F1
#
_cell.length_a   1.000
_cell.length_b   1.000
_cell.length_c   1.000
_cell.angle_alpha   90.00
_cell.angle_beta   90.00
_cell.angle_gamma   90.00
#
_symmetry.space_group_name_H-M   'P 1'
#
loop_
_entity.id
_entity.type
_entity.pdbx_description
1 polymer ?
#
loop_
_entity_poly.entity_id
_entity_poly.type
_entity_poly.pdbx_seq_one_letter_code
_entity_poly.pdbx_strand_id
1 'polypeptide(L)' 'MIASGSLVLKDVPPHSMAVGNPAKVVGYTDKEDPSLTMKHDARRDYFEHVAIRYSDDTANGSAVK' A
#
# COMPACT_ATOMS: atom_id res chain seq x y z
N MET A 1 6.76 9.56 3.89
CA MET A 1 6.86 8.55 2.81
C MET A 1 5.73 8.75 1.82
N ILE A 2 5.98 8.62 0.51
CA ILE A 2 4.94 8.66 -0.54
C ILE A 2 5.00 7.35 -1.33
N ALA A 3 3.89 6.66 -1.51
CA ALA A 3 3.87 5.45 -2.33
C ALA A 3 4.06 5.78 -3.82
N SER A 4 4.69 4.85 -4.54
CA SER A 4 4.85 4.95 -5.99
C SER A 4 3.52 5.18 -6.71
N GLY A 5 3.54 6.00 -7.77
CA GLY A 5 2.35 6.30 -8.58
C GLY A 5 1.31 7.21 -7.92
N SER A 6 1.62 7.83 -6.78
CA SER A 6 0.70 8.75 -6.10
C SER A 6 0.70 10.15 -6.72
N LEU A 7 -0.46 10.80 -6.75
CA LEU A 7 -0.60 12.20 -7.19
C LEU A 7 -0.84 13.10 -5.97
N VAL A 8 0.21 13.78 -5.51
CA VAL A 8 0.14 14.68 -4.35
C VAL A 8 -0.25 16.09 -4.80
N LEU A 9 -1.39 16.58 -4.29
CA LEU A 9 -1.96 17.89 -4.65
C LEU A 9 -2.01 18.88 -3.47
N LYS A 10 -1.60 18.44 -2.27
CA LYS A 10 -1.63 19.20 -1.02
C LYS A 10 -0.43 18.81 -0.16
N ASP A 11 -0.07 19.66 0.81
CA ASP A 11 1.01 19.38 1.75
C ASP A 11 0.77 18.08 2.54
N VAL A 12 1.84 17.34 2.78
CA VAL A 12 1.83 16.07 3.52
C VAL A 12 2.50 16.27 4.88
N PRO A 13 1.83 15.94 6.00
CA PRO A 13 2.38 16.15 7.34
C PRO A 13 3.73 15.44 7.57
N PRO A 14 4.61 15.98 8.44
CA PRO A 14 5.86 15.31 8.81
C PRO A 14 5.63 13.89 9.34
N HIS A 15 6.56 12.99 9.03
CA HIS A 15 6.53 11.57 9.42
C HIS A 15 5.25 10.81 9.01
N SER A 16 4.45 11.35 8.08
CA SER A 16 3.26 10.68 7.57
C SER A 16 3.53 9.90 6.27
N MET A 17 2.61 9.03 5.94
CA MET A 17 2.64 8.18 4.77
C MET A 17 1.40 8.43 3.92
N ALA A 18 1.59 8.79 2.64
CA ALA A 18 0.48 9.10 1.74
C ALA A 18 0.53 8.28 0.45
N VAL A 19 -0.66 7.90 -0.05
CA VAL A 19 -0.82 7.02 -1.22
C VAL A 19 -2.02 7.42 -2.09
N GLY A 20 -1.96 7.09 -3.38
CA GLY A 20 -3.09 7.16 -4.30
C GLY A 20 -3.15 8.41 -5.19
N ASN A 21 -4.19 8.49 -6.03
CA ASN A 21 -4.44 9.59 -6.96
C ASN A 21 -5.91 10.07 -6.84
N PRO A 22 -6.20 11.21 -6.18
CA PRO A 22 -5.27 12.06 -5.45
C PRO A 22 -4.79 11.40 -4.14
N ALA A 23 -3.58 11.76 -3.70
CA ALA A 23 -2.94 11.13 -2.55
C ALA A 23 -3.65 11.46 -1.23
N LYS A 24 -3.80 10.45 -0.36
CA LYS A 24 -4.35 10.57 1.00
C LYS A 24 -3.38 9.99 2.02
N VAL A 25 -3.33 10.59 3.20
CA VAL A 25 -2.56 10.05 4.34
C VAL A 25 -3.22 8.76 4.81
N VAL A 26 -2.44 7.69 4.91
CA VAL A 26 -2.89 6.34 5.33
C VAL A 26 -2.24 5.86 6.62
N GLY A 27 -1.23 6.57 7.12
CA GLY A 27 -0.54 6.21 8.35
C GLY A 27 0.66 7.10 8.63
N TYR A 28 1.45 6.68 9.61
CA TYR A 28 2.68 7.35 10.02
C TYR A 28 3.84 6.36 9.97
N THR A 29 5.02 6.86 9.61
CA THR A 29 6.25 6.08 9.62
C THR A 29 6.85 6.08 11.02
N ASP A 30 7.42 4.94 11.42
CA ASP A 30 8.21 4.79 12.65
C ASP A 30 9.49 5.65 12.64
N LYS A 31 10.33 5.51 13.67
CA LYS A 31 11.52 6.37 13.89
C LYS A 31 12.58 6.35 12.78
N GLU A 32 12.53 5.43 11.82
CA GLU A 32 13.48 5.37 10.71
C GLU A 32 13.12 6.35 9.58
N ASP A 33 14.12 7.02 9.01
CA ASP A 33 13.93 7.88 7.85
C ASP A 33 13.59 7.04 6.60
N PRO A 34 12.43 7.27 5.94
CA PRO A 34 12.05 6.55 4.73
C PRO A 34 13.11 6.58 3.62
N SER A 35 13.91 7.66 3.55
CA SER A 35 14.95 7.83 2.52
C SER A 35 16.18 6.95 2.73
N LEU A 36 16.41 6.47 3.96
CA LEU A 36 17.56 5.62 4.30
C LEU A 36 17.24 4.13 4.10
N THR A 37 15.97 3.75 4.27
CA THR A 37 15.56 2.34 4.21
C THR A 37 15.02 1.93 2.85
N MET A 38 14.49 2.88 2.07
CA MET A 38 13.84 2.64 0.78
C MET A 38 12.72 1.58 0.86
N LYS A 39 12.10 1.42 2.04
CA LYS A 39 10.94 0.55 2.23
C LYS A 39 9.76 1.12 1.44
N HIS A 40 9.21 0.34 0.52
CA HIS A 40 8.10 0.75 -0.37
C HIS A 40 6.73 0.22 0.08
N ASP A 41 6.65 -0.40 1.24
CA ASP A 41 5.54 -1.22 1.71
C ASP A 41 4.43 -0.42 2.42
N ALA A 42 4.04 0.72 1.84
CA ALA A 42 3.19 1.74 2.46
C ALA A 42 1.79 1.29 2.94
N ARG A 43 1.35 0.11 2.50
CA ARG A 43 0.04 -0.44 2.82
C ARG A 43 0.09 -1.96 2.95
N ARG A 44 1.23 -2.49 3.40
CA ARG A 44 1.48 -3.94 3.45
C ARG A 44 0.42 -4.68 4.24
N ASP A 45 0.08 -4.16 5.41
CA ASP A 45 -0.99 -4.64 6.28
C ASP A 45 -2.35 -4.72 5.56
N TYR A 46 -2.72 -3.71 4.77
CA TYR A 46 -3.95 -3.77 3.97
C TYR A 46 -3.88 -4.82 2.86
N PHE A 47 -2.77 -4.88 2.12
CA PHE A 47 -2.60 -5.84 1.03
C PHE A 47 -2.54 -7.28 1.53
N GLU A 48 -1.99 -7.55 2.71
CA GLU A 48 -1.98 -8.88 3.32
C GLU A 48 -3.42 -9.39 3.53
N HIS A 49 -4.34 -8.55 4.03
CA HIS A 49 -5.75 -8.93 4.21
C HIS A 49 -6.51 -9.11 2.88
N VAL A 50 -6.20 -8.29 1.86
CA VAL A 50 -6.89 -8.33 0.56
C VAL A 50 -6.36 -9.45 -0.34
N ALA A 51 -5.04 -9.71 -0.34
CA ALA A 51 -4.42 -10.75 -1.16
C ALA A 51 -4.81 -12.17 -0.71
N ILE A 52 -5.03 -12.38 0.59
CA ILE A 52 -5.55 -13.66 1.11
C ILE A 52 -6.93 -13.97 0.52
N ARG A 53 -7.82 -12.96 0.39
CA ARG A 53 -9.17 -13.14 -0.19
C ARG A 53 -9.14 -13.55 -1.66
N TYR A 54 -8.14 -13.11 -2.43
CA TYR A 54 -8.03 -13.44 -3.86
C TYR A 54 -7.55 -14.89 -4.09
N SER A 55 -6.74 -15.41 -3.18
CA SER A 55 -6.20 -16.77 -3.28
C SER A 55 -7.28 -17.85 -3.06
N ASP A 56 -8.33 -17.52 -2.29
CA ASP A 56 -9.45 -18.43 -2.00
C ASP A 56 -10.44 -18.56 -3.18
N ASP A 57 -10.55 -17.53 -4.04
CA ASP A 57 -11.46 -17.53 -5.20
C ASP A 57 -10.93 -18.34 -6.40
N THR A 58 -9.67 -18.79 -6.39
CA THR A 58 -9.06 -19.53 -7.52
C THR A 58 -9.15 -21.06 -7.38
N ALA A 59 -9.78 -21.58 -6.33
CA ALA A 59 -10.01 -23.01 -6.17
C ALA A 59 -11.34 -23.48 -6.80
N ASN A 60 -11.56 -23.24 -8.10
CA ASN A 60 -12.60 -23.93 -8.87
C ASN A 60 -12.30 -23.99 -10.38
N GLY A 61 -11.14 -24.55 -10.72
CA GLY A 61 -10.89 -25.10 -12.06
C GLY A 61 -11.50 -26.50 -12.19
N SER A 62 -12.83 -26.62 -12.15
CA SER A 62 -13.53 -27.87 -12.46
C SER A 62 -14.19 -27.80 -13.83
N ALA A 63 -13.68 -28.64 -14.74
CA ALA A 63 -14.32 -29.25 -15.90
C ALA A 63 -14.98 -28.35 -16.97
N VAL A 64 -14.37 -28.38 -18.17
CA VAL A 64 -15.11 -28.83 -19.36
C VAL A 64 -14.16 -29.62 -20.27
N LYS A 65 -14.57 -30.85 -20.55
CA LYS A 65 -13.99 -31.78 -21.52
C LYS A 65 -14.39 -31.38 -22.93
#